data_AF-A0A1M3BB01-F1
#
_entry.id   AF-A0A1M3BB01-F1
#
_cell.length_a   1.000
_cell.length_b   1.000
_cell.length_c   1.000
_cell.angle_alpha   90.00
_cell.angle_beta   90.00
_cell.angle_gamma   90.00
#
_symmetry.space_group_name_H-M   'P 1'
#
loop_
_entity.id
_entity.type
_entity.pdbx_description
1 polymer ?
#
loop_
_entity_poly.entity_id
_entity_poly.type
_entity_poly.pdbx_seq_one_letter_code
_entity_poly.pdbx_strand_id
1 'polypeptide(L)'
;MSKQYIFIGTLLPDLKIGEKPDLDFSELMVLLKNNLSEEDFAQVEIFRRYYDIMNMRALWRNDPFFPYGNLDRNELEEAVLDQENLPDYIIDFLQTYQSNTERLKHFSSLLAAYFQKEVKDAKGFLKDYLQFERQLRLILVAFRAKELNRDLNLELEFESPEDDLVIQLLSAKDAKTFEPPPMFNWLRPVFEQHYENPLDLQKNLVEFQFNRIEDMIGFDVFSFDRILAYMAQLIMVEQWLLLDREKGIAIVDNILKESS
;
A
#
# COMPACT_ATOMS: atom_id res chain seq x y z
N MET A 1 5.24 10.78 -28.54
CA MET A 1 6.38 10.23 -27.78
C MET A 1 6.09 10.47 -26.32
N SER A 2 6.23 9.46 -25.45
CA SER A 2 6.14 9.68 -24.00
C SER A 2 7.28 10.60 -23.56
N LYS A 3 7.05 11.37 -22.50
CA LYS A 3 8.07 12.23 -21.93
C LYS A 3 9.15 11.35 -21.28
N GLN A 4 10.41 11.68 -21.53
CA GLN A 4 11.55 10.97 -20.94
C GLN A 4 12.22 11.82 -19.87
N TYR A 5 12.57 11.18 -18.77
CA TYR A 5 13.15 11.77 -17.58
C TYR A 5 14.57 11.26 -17.36
N ILE A 6 15.43 11.47 -18.36
CA ILE A 6 16.80 10.95 -18.37
C ILE A 6 17.57 11.36 -17.12
N PHE A 7 17.49 12.65 -16.73
CA PHE A 7 18.18 13.16 -15.54
C PHE A 7 17.79 12.40 -14.26
N ILE A 8 16.49 12.22 -14.02
CA ILE A 8 16.00 11.48 -12.85
C ILE A 8 16.45 10.02 -12.95
N GLY A 9 16.20 9.37 -14.09
CA GLY A 9 16.49 7.94 -14.26
C GLY A 9 17.96 7.57 -14.06
N THR A 10 18.90 8.47 -14.34
CA THR A 10 20.34 8.25 -14.07
C THR A 10 20.76 8.43 -12.61
N LEU A 11 19.91 9.04 -11.79
CA LEU A 11 20.17 9.31 -10.36
C LEU A 11 19.51 8.29 -9.43
N LEU A 12 18.73 7.34 -9.96
CA LEU A 12 18.07 6.31 -9.17
C LEU A 12 19.07 5.18 -8.90
N PRO A 13 19.48 4.93 -7.63
CA PRO A 13 20.34 3.81 -7.28
C PRO A 13 19.59 2.47 -7.41
N ASP A 14 20.30 1.34 -7.35
CA ASP A 14 19.64 0.03 -7.27
C ASP A 14 19.01 -0.16 -5.88
N LEU A 15 17.87 -0.86 -5.84
CA LEU A 15 17.14 -1.15 -4.61
C LEU A 15 17.14 -2.64 -4.29
N LYS A 16 17.22 -2.98 -2.99
CA LYS A 16 17.11 -4.34 -2.48
C LYS A 16 16.47 -4.36 -1.10
N ILE A 17 15.56 -5.30 -0.89
CA ILE A 17 14.92 -5.52 0.41
C ILE A 17 15.98 -5.89 1.46
N GLY A 18 16.02 -5.15 2.57
CA GLY A 18 16.97 -5.36 3.67
C GLY A 18 18.29 -4.62 3.55
N GLU A 19 18.54 -3.90 2.45
CA GLU A 19 19.68 -3.00 2.29
C GLU A 19 19.22 -1.55 2.43
N LYS A 20 20.01 -0.71 3.14
CA LYS A 20 19.71 0.71 3.25
C LYS A 20 19.85 1.38 1.87
N PRO A 21 18.82 2.10 1.37
CA PRO A 21 18.92 2.79 0.10
C PRO A 21 19.89 3.98 0.19
N ASP A 22 20.58 4.27 -0.91
CA ASP A 22 21.48 5.43 -1.02
C ASP A 22 20.72 6.75 -1.17
N LEU A 23 19.47 6.68 -1.65
CA LEU A 23 18.54 7.79 -1.83
C LEU A 23 17.30 7.51 -0.98
N ASP A 24 17.00 8.36 0.00
CA ASP A 24 15.79 8.19 0.82
C ASP A 24 14.54 8.81 0.16
N PHE A 25 13.36 8.47 0.69
CA PHE A 25 12.09 8.94 0.14
C PHE A 25 11.99 10.47 0.10
N SER A 26 12.52 11.18 1.11
CA SER A 26 12.45 12.64 1.18
C SER A 26 13.31 13.29 0.10
N GLU A 27 14.51 12.75 -0.13
CA GLU A 27 15.41 13.16 -1.21
C GLU A 27 14.80 12.88 -2.59
N LEU A 28 14.18 11.69 -2.76
CA LEU A 28 13.44 11.36 -3.98
C LEU A 28 12.32 12.37 -4.23
N MET A 29 11.52 12.73 -3.22
CA MET A 29 10.43 13.70 -3.40
C MET A 29 10.91 15.08 -3.85
N VAL A 30 12.04 15.55 -3.33
CA VAL A 30 12.67 16.80 -3.80
C VAL A 30 13.10 16.67 -5.26
N LEU A 31 13.72 15.55 -5.62
CA LEU A 31 14.13 15.26 -7.00
C LEU A 31 12.92 15.25 -7.94
N LEU A 32 11.82 14.57 -7.58
CA LEU A 32 10.63 14.46 -8.40
C LEU A 32 9.93 15.82 -8.57
N LYS A 33 9.72 16.56 -7.47
CA LYS A 33 9.04 17.87 -7.49
C LYS A 33 9.75 18.90 -8.37
N ASN A 34 11.08 18.84 -8.43
CA ASN A 34 11.87 19.79 -9.20
C ASN A 34 11.98 19.44 -10.70
N ASN A 35 11.67 18.21 -11.10
CA ASN A 35 12.02 17.71 -12.44
C ASN A 35 10.85 17.08 -13.22
N LEU A 36 9.76 16.67 -12.56
CA LEU A 36 8.57 16.16 -13.23
C LEU A 36 7.71 17.30 -13.80
N SER A 37 6.93 17.04 -14.86
CA SER A 37 5.81 17.93 -15.19
C SER A 37 4.75 17.89 -14.09
N GLU A 38 3.98 18.97 -13.99
CA GLU A 38 2.77 19.03 -13.14
C GLU A 38 1.85 17.83 -13.38
N GLU A 39 1.61 17.43 -14.63
CA GLU A 39 0.77 16.27 -14.97
C GLU A 39 1.29 14.94 -14.40
N ASP A 40 2.61 14.71 -14.42
CA ASP A 40 3.20 13.47 -13.92
C ASP A 40 3.36 13.52 -12.40
N PHE A 41 3.64 14.71 -11.84
CA PHE A 41 3.67 14.90 -10.40
C PHE A 41 2.28 14.69 -9.76
N ALA A 42 1.19 15.05 -10.45
CA ALA A 42 -0.17 14.76 -9.98
C ALA A 42 -0.42 13.24 -9.81
N GLN A 43 0.22 12.39 -10.62
CA GLN A 43 0.16 10.93 -10.44
C GLN A 43 0.95 10.46 -9.20
N VAL A 44 2.07 11.12 -8.89
CA VAL A 44 2.80 10.91 -7.62
C VAL A 44 1.91 11.27 -6.43
N GLU A 45 1.16 12.37 -6.51
CA GLU A 45 0.23 12.77 -5.45
C GLU A 45 -0.90 11.77 -5.24
N ILE A 46 -1.48 11.21 -6.32
CA ILE A 46 -2.49 10.13 -6.25
C ILE A 46 -1.92 8.88 -5.57
N PHE A 47 -0.68 8.50 -5.91
CA PHE A 47 0.00 7.38 -5.27
C PHE A 47 0.15 7.63 -3.76
N ARG A 48 0.70 8.80 -3.40
CA ARG A 48 0.96 9.19 -1.99
C ARG A 48 -0.32 9.33 -1.17
N ARG A 49 -1.46 9.59 -1.83
CA ARG A 49 -2.78 9.70 -1.19
C ARG A 49 -3.21 8.42 -0.47
N TYR A 50 -2.76 7.25 -0.93
CA TYR A 50 -2.96 6.01 -0.18
C TYR A 50 -2.40 6.13 1.25
N TYR A 51 -1.21 6.71 1.39
CA TYR A 51 -0.58 6.90 2.69
C TYR A 51 -1.22 8.01 3.50
N ASP A 52 -1.80 9.03 2.89
CA ASP A 52 -2.64 10.00 3.61
C ASP A 52 -3.86 9.31 4.24
N ILE A 53 -4.54 8.44 3.48
CA ILE A 53 -5.67 7.64 3.99
C ILE A 53 -5.22 6.71 5.13
N MET A 54 -4.06 6.07 5.00
CA MET A 54 -3.48 5.26 6.07
C MET A 54 -3.10 6.11 7.29
N ASN A 55 -2.60 7.32 7.09
CA ASN A 55 -2.29 8.27 8.15
C ASN A 55 -3.55 8.83 8.83
N MET A 56 -4.68 8.95 8.13
CA MET A 56 -5.97 9.29 8.78
C MET A 56 -6.38 8.20 9.75
N ARG A 57 -6.20 6.92 9.38
CA ARG A 57 -6.40 5.81 10.32
C ARG A 57 -5.43 5.89 11.49
N ALA A 58 -4.16 6.18 11.23
CA ALA A 58 -3.16 6.32 12.28
C ALA A 58 -3.53 7.47 13.24
N LEU A 59 -4.01 8.59 12.72
CA LEU A 59 -4.50 9.73 13.48
C LEU A 59 -5.61 9.33 14.44
N TRP A 60 -6.64 8.62 13.96
CA TRP A 60 -7.76 8.19 14.81
C TRP A 60 -7.37 7.15 15.86
N ARG A 61 -6.24 6.45 15.68
CA ARG A 61 -5.70 5.46 16.62
C ARG A 61 -4.59 6.01 17.52
N ASN A 62 -4.10 7.22 17.26
CA ASN A 62 -2.88 7.78 17.83
C ASN A 62 -1.62 6.93 17.53
N ASP A 63 -1.57 6.32 16.35
CA ASP A 63 -0.41 5.58 15.85
C ASP A 63 0.61 6.54 15.17
N PRO A 64 1.89 6.12 15.03
CA PRO A 64 2.88 6.83 14.22
C PRO A 64 2.44 6.98 12.76
N PHE A 65 2.85 8.07 12.11
CA PHE A 65 2.53 8.33 10.70
C PHE A 65 3.57 7.72 9.79
N PHE A 66 3.11 7.29 8.62
CA PHE A 66 3.94 6.99 7.49
C PHE A 66 4.46 8.29 6.86
N PRO A 67 5.77 8.40 6.55
CA PRO A 67 6.34 9.60 5.95
C PRO A 67 6.04 9.75 4.45
N TYR A 68 5.18 8.88 3.89
CA TYR A 68 4.95 8.75 2.45
C TYR A 68 3.73 9.53 1.94
N GLY A 69 2.91 10.07 2.84
CA GLY A 69 1.71 10.86 2.51
C GLY A 69 2.04 12.19 1.84
N ASN A 70 1.04 12.84 1.24
CA ASN A 70 1.16 14.22 0.75
C ASN A 70 1.19 15.24 1.87
N LEU A 71 0.49 14.95 2.97
CA LEU A 71 0.29 15.86 4.09
C LEU A 71 1.13 15.41 5.29
N ASP A 72 1.72 16.38 5.99
CA ASP A 72 2.26 16.15 7.32
C ASP A 72 1.15 15.98 8.36
N ARG A 73 1.53 15.78 9.63
CA ARG A 73 0.55 15.58 10.71
C ARG A 73 -0.38 16.77 10.90
N ASN A 74 0.15 17.98 10.93
CA ASN A 74 -0.64 19.18 11.18
C ASN A 74 -1.56 19.44 9.99
N GLU A 75 -1.02 19.34 8.77
CA GLU A 75 -1.79 19.51 7.53
C GLU A 75 -2.92 18.47 7.43
N LEU A 76 -2.68 17.22 7.81
CA LEU A 76 -3.71 16.18 7.80
C LEU A 76 -4.78 16.41 8.89
N GLU A 77 -4.38 16.85 10.08
CA GLU A 77 -5.31 17.20 11.15
C GLU A 77 -6.23 18.35 10.75
N GLU A 78 -5.66 19.41 10.15
CA GLU A 78 -6.41 20.54 9.60
C GLU A 78 -7.34 20.08 8.47
N ALA A 79 -6.84 19.32 7.48
CA ALA A 79 -7.65 18.84 6.36
C ALA A 79 -8.83 17.95 6.80
N VAL A 80 -8.64 17.10 7.81
CA VAL A 80 -9.73 16.26 8.36
C VAL A 80 -10.74 17.08 9.16
N LEU A 81 -10.31 18.15 9.83
CA LEU A 81 -11.17 19.06 10.59
C LEU A 81 -12.01 19.92 9.65
N ASP A 82 -11.36 20.59 8.72
CA ASP A 82 -11.97 21.58 7.83
C ASP A 82 -12.70 20.91 6.65
N GLN A 83 -12.35 19.66 6.34
CA GLN A 83 -12.87 18.91 5.18
C GLN A 83 -12.65 19.65 3.86
N GLU A 84 -11.55 20.40 3.77
CA GLU A 84 -11.13 21.13 2.58
C GLU A 84 -9.92 20.48 1.93
N ASN A 85 -9.76 20.68 0.62
CA ASN A 85 -8.63 20.16 -0.16
C ASN A 85 -8.46 18.63 -0.12
N LEU A 86 -9.53 17.91 0.21
CA LEU A 86 -9.62 16.45 0.15
C LEU A 86 -10.48 16.03 -1.05
N PRO A 87 -10.23 14.86 -1.66
CA PRO A 87 -11.12 14.33 -2.68
C PRO A 87 -12.53 14.06 -2.12
N ASP A 88 -13.54 14.21 -2.98
CA ASP A 88 -14.96 14.06 -2.63
C ASP A 88 -15.26 12.78 -1.85
N TYR A 89 -14.69 11.63 -2.25
CA TYR A 89 -14.93 10.36 -1.57
C TYR A 89 -14.39 10.31 -0.12
N ILE A 90 -13.37 11.11 0.20
CA ILE A 90 -12.88 11.27 1.57
C ILE A 90 -13.83 12.17 2.35
N ILE A 91 -14.25 13.28 1.75
CA ILE A 91 -15.20 14.21 2.35
C ILE A 91 -16.52 13.49 2.67
N ASP A 92 -17.08 12.76 1.71
CA ASP A 92 -18.30 11.96 1.87
C ASP A 92 -18.16 10.96 3.04
N PHE A 93 -17.00 10.31 3.15
CA PHE A 93 -16.70 9.40 4.25
C PHE A 93 -16.66 10.11 5.61
N LEU A 94 -15.96 11.24 5.71
CA LEU A 94 -15.85 12.03 6.93
C LEU A 94 -17.21 12.61 7.37
N GLN A 95 -18.06 12.98 6.42
CA GLN A 95 -19.42 13.45 6.66
C GLN A 95 -20.38 12.33 7.07
N THR A 96 -20.20 11.13 6.51
CA THR A 96 -20.99 9.96 6.87
C THR A 96 -20.64 9.47 8.29
N TYR A 97 -19.35 9.43 8.63
CA TYR A 97 -18.86 8.90 9.89
C TYR A 97 -18.23 10.00 10.75
N GLN A 98 -19.00 10.53 11.70
CA GLN A 98 -18.61 11.70 12.49
C GLN A 98 -17.65 11.38 13.65
N SER A 99 -17.64 10.14 14.15
CA SER A 99 -16.77 9.74 15.27
C SER A 99 -15.59 8.89 14.81
N ASN A 100 -14.45 8.99 15.50
CA ASN A 100 -13.28 8.14 15.23
C ASN A 100 -13.62 6.64 15.30
N THR A 101 -14.49 6.22 16.21
CA THR A 101 -14.91 4.82 16.34
C THR A 101 -15.64 4.34 15.09
N GLU A 102 -16.59 5.12 14.57
CA GLU A 102 -17.32 4.77 13.35
C GLU A 102 -16.40 4.83 12.12
N ARG A 103 -15.52 5.83 12.03
CA ARG A 103 -14.52 5.91 10.95
C ARG A 103 -13.60 4.69 10.93
N LEU A 104 -13.15 4.22 12.10
CA LEU A 104 -12.31 3.04 12.19
C LEU A 104 -13.06 1.75 11.81
N LYS A 105 -14.32 1.64 12.24
CA LYS A 105 -15.19 0.50 11.92
C LYS A 105 -15.47 0.40 10.42
N HIS A 106 -15.69 1.53 9.77
CA HIS A 106 -16.05 1.61 8.35
C HIS A 106 -14.86 1.92 7.44
N PHE A 107 -13.62 1.91 7.95
CA PHE A 107 -12.43 2.30 7.19
C PHE A 107 -12.24 1.53 5.86
N SER A 108 -12.70 0.27 5.80
CA SER A 108 -12.67 -0.52 4.57
C SER A 108 -13.48 0.11 3.43
N SER A 109 -14.55 0.86 3.73
CA SER A 109 -15.33 1.57 2.71
C SER A 109 -14.56 2.74 2.09
N LEU A 110 -13.77 3.46 2.90
CA LEU A 110 -12.89 4.53 2.41
C LEU A 110 -11.80 3.97 1.48
N LEU A 111 -11.20 2.84 1.83
CA LEU A 111 -10.25 2.15 0.96
C LEU A 111 -10.91 1.68 -0.34
N ALA A 112 -12.09 1.06 -0.27
CA ALA A 112 -12.82 0.63 -1.46
C ALA A 112 -13.10 1.82 -2.40
N ALA A 113 -13.57 2.94 -1.85
CA ALA A 113 -13.83 4.17 -2.60
C ALA A 113 -12.56 4.75 -3.25
N TYR A 114 -11.44 4.79 -2.52
CA TYR A 114 -10.14 5.20 -3.05
C TYR A 114 -9.74 4.39 -4.27
N PHE A 115 -9.69 3.05 -4.15
CA PHE A 115 -9.27 2.23 -5.28
C PHE A 115 -10.27 2.28 -6.43
N GLN A 116 -11.58 2.31 -6.16
CA GLN A 116 -12.59 2.44 -7.21
C GLN A 116 -12.42 3.74 -8.02
N LYS A 117 -12.19 4.86 -7.32
CA LYS A 117 -12.03 6.18 -7.94
C LYS A 117 -10.69 6.31 -8.66
N GLU A 118 -9.58 6.07 -7.96
CA GLU A 118 -8.25 6.35 -8.48
C GLU A 118 -7.83 5.36 -9.58
N VAL A 119 -8.19 4.07 -9.49
CA VAL A 119 -7.89 3.10 -10.56
C VAL A 119 -8.63 3.46 -11.86
N LYS A 120 -9.84 4.01 -11.75
CA LYS A 120 -10.64 4.41 -12.92
C LYS A 120 -9.98 5.56 -13.68
N ASP A 121 -9.40 6.51 -12.97
CA ASP A 121 -8.86 7.75 -13.54
C ASP A 121 -7.35 7.65 -13.84
N ALA A 122 -6.64 6.70 -13.20
CA ALA A 122 -5.23 6.45 -13.44
C ALA A 122 -4.94 5.87 -14.82
N LYS A 123 -3.69 6.01 -15.26
CA LYS A 123 -3.14 5.49 -16.51
C LYS A 123 -1.73 4.94 -16.30
N GLY A 124 -1.23 4.19 -17.29
CA GLY A 124 0.13 3.64 -17.25
C GLY A 124 0.38 2.78 -16.02
N PHE A 125 1.60 2.85 -15.50
CA PHE A 125 2.02 2.07 -14.34
C PHE A 125 1.15 2.34 -13.09
N LEU A 126 0.73 3.58 -12.84
CA LEU A 126 -0.08 3.91 -11.66
C LEU A 126 -1.37 3.10 -11.62
N LYS A 127 -2.05 2.96 -12.77
CA LYS A 127 -3.29 2.18 -12.86
C LYS A 127 -3.04 0.72 -12.53
N ASP A 128 -2.04 0.13 -13.17
CA ASP A 128 -1.72 -1.28 -13.02
C ASP A 128 -1.29 -1.57 -11.57
N TYR A 129 -0.48 -0.67 -10.98
CA TYR A 129 -0.04 -0.74 -9.59
C TYR A 129 -1.21 -0.66 -8.61
N LEU A 130 -2.08 0.34 -8.71
CA LEU A 130 -3.24 0.46 -7.82
C LEU A 130 -4.20 -0.72 -7.97
N GLN A 131 -4.37 -1.25 -9.18
CA GLN A 131 -5.15 -2.46 -9.41
C GLN A 131 -4.53 -3.68 -8.74
N PHE A 132 -3.21 -3.87 -8.89
CA PHE A 132 -2.47 -4.93 -8.23
C PHE A 132 -2.55 -4.84 -6.70
N GLU A 133 -2.31 -3.66 -6.13
CA GLU A 133 -2.42 -3.38 -4.68
C GLU A 133 -3.83 -3.68 -4.14
N ARG A 134 -4.87 -3.30 -4.90
CA ARG A 134 -6.26 -3.67 -4.56
C ARG A 134 -6.44 -5.18 -4.55
N GLN A 135 -6.07 -5.86 -5.62
CA GLN A 135 -6.27 -7.30 -5.74
C GLN A 135 -5.52 -8.08 -4.65
N LEU A 136 -4.26 -7.72 -4.40
CA LEU A 136 -3.46 -8.33 -3.34
C LEU A 136 -4.11 -8.11 -1.97
N ARG A 137 -4.56 -6.87 -1.66
CA ARG A 137 -5.27 -6.60 -0.41
C ARG A 137 -6.51 -7.48 -0.25
N LEU A 138 -7.34 -7.60 -1.28
CA LEU A 138 -8.57 -8.42 -1.22
C LEU A 138 -8.26 -9.89 -0.95
N ILE A 139 -7.20 -10.41 -1.58
CA ILE A 139 -6.75 -11.79 -1.36
C ILE A 139 -6.23 -11.96 0.06
N LEU A 140 -5.46 -11.01 0.59
CA LEU A 140 -4.97 -11.05 1.98
C LEU A 140 -6.12 -10.92 3.00
N VAL A 141 -7.15 -10.14 2.70
CA VAL A 141 -8.37 -10.06 3.51
C VAL A 141 -9.07 -11.41 3.52
N ALA A 142 -9.27 -12.04 2.36
CA ALA A 142 -9.91 -13.34 2.27
C ALA A 142 -9.11 -14.46 2.96
N PHE A 143 -7.80 -14.47 2.78
CA PHE A 143 -6.89 -15.36 3.50
C PHE A 143 -7.03 -15.20 5.02
N ARG A 144 -6.91 -13.97 5.53
CA ARG A 144 -7.03 -13.70 6.98
C ARG A 144 -8.42 -14.02 7.52
N ALA A 145 -9.48 -13.73 6.77
CA ALA A 145 -10.83 -14.07 7.16
C ALA A 145 -10.99 -15.59 7.32
N LYS A 146 -10.40 -16.37 6.41
CA LYS A 146 -10.39 -17.83 6.51
C LYS A 146 -9.63 -18.33 7.74
N GLU A 147 -8.40 -17.86 7.94
CA GLU A 147 -7.55 -18.29 9.06
C GLU A 147 -8.12 -17.87 10.43
N LEU A 148 -8.78 -16.72 10.49
CA LEU A 148 -9.36 -16.17 11.73
C LEU A 148 -10.85 -16.52 11.93
N ASN A 149 -11.43 -17.36 11.07
CA ASN A 149 -12.85 -17.71 11.06
C ASN A 149 -13.80 -16.50 11.09
N ARG A 150 -13.53 -15.49 10.27
CA ARG A 150 -14.37 -14.30 10.08
C ARG A 150 -15.29 -14.45 8.88
N ASP A 151 -16.43 -13.77 8.91
CA ASP A 151 -17.36 -13.76 7.78
C ASP A 151 -16.81 -12.90 6.63
N LEU A 152 -16.41 -13.57 5.55
CA LEU A 152 -15.89 -12.91 4.36
C LEU A 152 -16.90 -11.97 3.69
N ASN A 153 -18.20 -12.21 3.84
CA ASN A 153 -19.22 -11.31 3.28
C ASN A 153 -19.17 -9.94 3.96
N LEU A 154 -18.92 -9.90 5.27
CA LEU A 154 -18.79 -8.66 6.03
C LEU A 154 -17.46 -7.97 5.71
N GLU A 155 -16.38 -8.73 5.60
CA GLU A 155 -15.05 -8.18 5.29
C GLU A 155 -14.98 -7.55 3.88
N LEU A 156 -15.83 -7.99 2.94
CA LEU A 156 -15.91 -7.49 1.57
C LEU A 156 -17.18 -6.68 1.27
N GLU A 157 -17.93 -6.24 2.29
CA GLU A 157 -19.26 -5.64 2.11
C GLU A 157 -19.29 -4.35 1.27
N PHE A 158 -18.16 -3.64 1.19
CA PHE A 158 -18.02 -2.38 0.45
C PHE A 158 -17.44 -2.55 -0.95
N GLU A 159 -17.02 -3.76 -1.33
CA GLU A 159 -16.48 -4.02 -2.66
C GLU A 159 -17.62 -4.31 -3.65
N SER A 160 -17.40 -4.03 -4.93
CA SER A 160 -18.42 -4.27 -5.97
C SER A 160 -18.72 -5.78 -6.10
N PRO A 161 -19.99 -6.20 -6.01
CA PRO A 161 -20.36 -7.61 -6.18
C PRO A 161 -20.23 -8.09 -7.63
N GLU A 162 -20.09 -7.18 -8.59
CA GLU A 162 -19.82 -7.47 -10.00
C GLU A 162 -18.32 -7.66 -10.32
N ASP A 163 -17.43 -7.44 -9.34
CA ASP A 163 -15.99 -7.62 -9.52
C ASP A 163 -15.63 -9.12 -9.59
N ASP A 164 -14.98 -9.52 -10.69
CA ASP A 164 -14.61 -10.92 -10.95
C ASP A 164 -13.76 -11.55 -9.84
N LEU A 165 -12.88 -10.77 -9.19
CA LEU A 165 -12.05 -11.28 -8.09
C LEU A 165 -12.90 -11.45 -6.83
N VAL A 166 -13.77 -10.48 -6.52
CA VAL A 166 -14.69 -10.58 -5.37
C VAL A 166 -15.61 -11.79 -5.52
N ILE A 167 -16.17 -12.00 -6.71
CA ILE A 167 -17.01 -13.17 -7.02
C ILE A 167 -16.24 -14.48 -6.80
N GLN A 168 -14.99 -14.57 -7.27
CA GLN A 168 -14.14 -15.74 -7.08
C GLN A 168 -13.87 -16.02 -5.59
N LEU A 169 -13.50 -15.00 -4.82
CA LEU A 169 -13.22 -15.12 -3.39
C LEU A 169 -14.46 -15.56 -2.61
N LEU A 170 -15.62 -14.94 -2.87
CA LEU A 170 -16.87 -15.29 -2.20
C LEU A 170 -17.37 -16.68 -2.58
N SER A 171 -17.16 -17.12 -3.82
CA SER A 171 -17.52 -18.47 -4.28
C SER A 171 -16.71 -19.57 -3.58
N ALA A 172 -15.49 -19.24 -3.12
CA ALA A 172 -14.60 -20.16 -2.43
C ALA A 172 -14.68 -20.06 -0.89
N LYS A 173 -15.54 -19.20 -0.33
CA LYS A 173 -15.55 -18.88 1.12
C LYS A 173 -15.79 -20.10 2.03
N ASP A 174 -16.60 -21.06 1.56
CA ASP A 174 -16.96 -22.28 2.29
C ASP A 174 -15.95 -23.42 2.11
N ALA A 175 -14.91 -23.23 1.28
CA ALA A 175 -13.84 -24.21 1.10
C ALA A 175 -13.12 -24.49 2.42
N LYS A 176 -12.60 -25.72 2.62
CA LYS A 176 -11.94 -26.10 3.87
C LYS A 176 -10.67 -25.29 4.14
N THR A 177 -9.87 -25.05 3.12
CA THR A 177 -8.62 -24.27 3.13
C THR A 177 -8.76 -23.08 2.19
N PHE A 178 -8.03 -22.01 2.47
CA PHE A 178 -7.94 -20.89 1.53
C PHE A 178 -7.07 -21.30 0.34
N GLU A 179 -7.53 -20.99 -0.87
CA GLU A 179 -6.77 -21.16 -2.10
C GLU A 179 -6.75 -19.83 -2.86
N PRO A 180 -5.58 -19.28 -3.20
CA PRO A 180 -5.50 -18.07 -4.01
C PRO A 180 -6.18 -18.29 -5.38
N PRO A 181 -6.84 -17.27 -5.94
CA PRO A 181 -7.37 -17.32 -7.29
C PRO A 181 -6.28 -17.65 -8.33
N PRO A 182 -6.61 -18.22 -9.52
CA PRO A 182 -5.61 -18.69 -10.47
C PRO A 182 -4.54 -17.66 -10.87
N MET A 183 -4.93 -16.39 -11.03
CA MET A 183 -4.03 -15.27 -11.35
C MET A 183 -2.98 -15.03 -10.23
N PHE A 184 -3.27 -15.48 -9.02
CA PHE A 184 -2.48 -15.30 -7.81
C PHE A 184 -1.98 -16.63 -7.22
N ASN A 185 -1.96 -17.71 -8.02
CA ASN A 185 -1.45 -19.02 -7.59
C ASN A 185 -0.03 -18.98 -7.01
N TRP A 186 0.78 -17.98 -7.39
CA TRP A 186 2.12 -17.75 -6.84
C TRP A 186 2.10 -17.41 -5.33
N LEU A 187 0.98 -16.96 -4.77
CA LEU A 187 0.81 -16.77 -3.32
C LEU A 187 0.68 -18.07 -2.55
N ARG A 188 0.31 -19.19 -3.20
CA ARG A 188 0.12 -20.48 -2.55
C ARG A 188 1.35 -20.91 -1.73
N PRO A 189 2.57 -20.99 -2.30
CA PRO A 189 3.75 -21.35 -1.52
C PRO A 189 4.04 -20.36 -0.39
N VAL A 190 3.77 -19.06 -0.60
CA VAL A 190 3.97 -18.01 0.42
C VAL A 190 3.06 -18.25 1.62
N PHE A 191 1.79 -18.59 1.40
CA PHE A 191 0.84 -18.91 2.46
C PHE A 191 1.17 -20.25 3.13
N GLU A 192 1.38 -21.32 2.35
CA GLU A 192 1.64 -22.66 2.90
C GLU A 192 2.90 -22.72 3.76
N GLN A 193 3.97 -22.02 3.39
CA GLN A 193 5.28 -22.12 4.05
C GLN A 193 5.44 -21.17 5.24
N HIS A 194 4.73 -20.05 5.25
CA HIS A 194 5.00 -18.97 6.19
C HIS A 194 3.80 -18.51 7.02
N TYR A 195 2.59 -19.09 6.86
CA TYR A 195 1.42 -18.64 7.62
C TYR A 195 1.62 -18.67 9.15
N GLU A 196 2.41 -19.62 9.67
CA GLU A 196 2.69 -19.75 11.11
C GLU A 196 3.67 -18.69 11.62
N ASN A 197 4.44 -18.04 10.74
CA ASN A 197 5.37 -16.97 11.07
C ASN A 197 5.00 -15.68 10.34
N PRO A 198 4.22 -14.77 10.98
CA PRO A 198 3.75 -13.54 10.36
C PRO A 198 4.86 -12.66 9.76
N LEU A 199 6.06 -12.67 10.36
CA LEU A 199 7.17 -11.88 9.85
C LEU A 199 7.76 -12.49 8.58
N ASP A 200 7.95 -13.81 8.54
CA ASP A 200 8.44 -14.49 7.34
C ASP A 200 7.41 -14.37 6.21
N LEU A 201 6.12 -14.46 6.54
CA LEU A 201 5.03 -14.22 5.60
C LEU A 201 5.12 -12.80 5.02
N GLN A 202 5.26 -11.80 5.89
CA GLN A 202 5.38 -10.41 5.46
C GLN A 202 6.63 -10.20 4.59
N LYS A 203 7.77 -10.80 4.94
CA LYS A 203 9.01 -10.71 4.15
C LYS A 203 8.81 -11.24 2.74
N ASN A 204 8.28 -12.46 2.62
CA ASN A 204 8.07 -13.11 1.33
C ASN A 204 7.04 -12.35 0.49
N LEU A 205 5.98 -11.80 1.12
CA LEU A 205 5.02 -10.95 0.43
C LEU A 205 5.67 -9.66 -0.11
N VAL A 206 6.52 -9.01 0.68
CA VAL A 206 7.22 -7.78 0.26
C VAL A 206 8.22 -8.08 -0.85
N GLU A 207 9.05 -9.12 -0.71
CA GLU A 207 9.99 -9.54 -1.76
C GLU A 207 9.25 -9.91 -3.06
N PHE A 208 8.11 -10.59 -2.96
CA PHE A 208 7.29 -10.87 -4.12
C PHE A 208 6.78 -9.59 -4.78
N GLN A 209 6.16 -8.68 -4.01
CA GLN A 209 5.63 -7.42 -4.53
C GLN A 209 6.73 -6.59 -5.20
N PHE A 210 7.90 -6.52 -4.56
CA PHE A 210 9.07 -5.82 -5.09
C PHE A 210 9.47 -6.34 -6.47
N ASN A 211 9.54 -7.66 -6.64
CA ASN A 211 9.84 -8.29 -7.93
C ASN A 211 8.70 -8.13 -8.93
N ARG A 212 7.45 -8.19 -8.46
CA ARG A 212 6.28 -8.05 -9.32
C ARG A 212 6.19 -6.67 -9.96
N ILE A 213 6.62 -5.62 -9.25
CA ILE A 213 6.72 -4.27 -9.79
C ILE A 213 7.66 -4.23 -11.00
N GLU A 214 8.78 -4.96 -10.99
CA GLU A 214 9.68 -5.06 -12.15
C GLU A 214 9.00 -5.73 -13.37
N ASP A 215 8.09 -6.67 -13.15
CA ASP A 215 7.35 -7.30 -14.25
C ASP A 215 6.30 -6.38 -14.89
N MET A 216 5.86 -5.34 -14.16
CA MET A 216 4.80 -4.42 -14.58
C MET A 216 5.34 -3.29 -15.46
N ILE A 217 6.64 -3.04 -15.42
CA ILE A 217 7.29 -1.99 -16.18
C ILE A 217 7.80 -2.48 -17.54
N GLY A 218 7.81 -1.60 -18.53
CA GLY A 218 8.42 -1.85 -19.82
C GLY A 218 9.95 -1.67 -19.80
N PHE A 219 10.58 -1.82 -20.98
CA PHE A 219 12.03 -1.65 -21.14
C PHE A 219 12.53 -0.19 -21.09
N ASP A 220 11.62 0.79 -21.01
CA ASP A 220 12.00 2.21 -21.00
C ASP A 220 12.42 2.67 -19.59
N VAL A 221 13.73 2.60 -19.36
CA VAL A 221 14.37 2.99 -18.10
C VAL A 221 14.27 4.48 -17.78
N PHE A 222 13.86 5.33 -18.73
CA PHE A 222 13.71 6.78 -18.52
C PHE A 222 12.25 7.23 -18.54
N SER A 223 11.31 6.29 -18.55
CA SER A 223 9.88 6.60 -18.50
C SER A 223 9.45 7.08 -17.11
N PHE A 224 8.35 7.83 -17.07
CA PHE A 224 7.68 8.13 -15.80
C PHE A 224 7.25 6.85 -15.06
N ASP A 225 6.77 5.85 -15.79
CA ASP A 225 6.38 4.56 -15.23
C ASP A 225 7.52 3.90 -14.44
N ARG A 226 8.76 3.94 -14.96
CA ARG A 226 9.95 3.45 -14.25
C ARG A 226 10.23 4.23 -12.97
N ILE A 227 10.05 5.55 -12.99
CA ILE A 227 10.25 6.41 -11.81
C ILE A 227 9.21 6.11 -10.73
N LEU A 228 7.95 5.93 -11.12
CA LEU A 228 6.87 5.64 -10.17
C LEU A 228 7.01 4.22 -9.59
N ALA A 229 7.45 3.26 -10.40
CA ALA A 229 7.80 1.90 -9.95
C ALA A 229 8.96 1.91 -8.94
N TYR A 230 10.01 2.67 -9.23
CA TYR A 230 11.11 2.88 -8.30
C TYR A 230 10.64 3.44 -6.96
N MET A 231 9.74 4.45 -6.98
CA MET A 231 9.18 5.02 -5.76
C MET A 231 8.41 3.97 -4.94
N ALA A 232 7.62 3.11 -5.58
CA ALA A 232 6.92 2.02 -4.91
C ALA A 232 7.88 1.04 -4.23
N GLN A 233 8.92 0.63 -4.95
CA GLN A 233 9.97 -0.24 -4.43
C GLN A 233 10.78 0.40 -3.29
N LEU A 234 11.10 1.69 -3.39
CA LEU A 234 11.81 2.42 -2.34
C LEU A 234 11.03 2.40 -1.04
N ILE A 235 9.73 2.67 -1.12
CA ILE A 235 8.85 2.63 0.06
C ILE A 235 8.84 1.23 0.68
N MET A 236 8.79 0.16 -0.14
CA MET A 236 8.85 -1.21 0.37
C MET A 236 10.19 -1.51 1.08
N VAL A 237 11.31 -1.06 0.53
CA VAL A 237 12.63 -1.20 1.15
C VAL A 237 12.68 -0.48 2.50
N GLU A 238 12.28 0.78 2.55
CA GLU A 238 12.31 1.57 3.78
C GLU A 238 11.38 1.02 4.86
N GLN A 239 10.16 0.61 4.50
CA GLN A 239 9.22 -0.01 5.44
C GLN A 239 9.78 -1.31 6.02
N TRP A 240 10.42 -2.14 5.20
CA TRP A 240 11.05 -3.37 5.67
C TRP A 240 12.19 -3.09 6.66
N LEU A 241 13.01 -2.08 6.40
CA LEU A 241 14.09 -1.67 7.31
C LEU A 241 13.56 -1.13 8.64
N LEU A 242 12.46 -0.37 8.63
CA LEU A 242 11.82 0.11 9.85
C LEU A 242 11.31 -1.07 10.71
N LEU A 243 10.64 -2.04 10.09
CA LEU A 243 10.16 -3.25 10.78
C LEU A 243 11.30 -4.08 11.37
N ASP A 244 12.40 -4.25 10.64
CA ASP A 244 13.56 -5.02 11.13
C ASP A 244 14.26 -4.30 12.30
N ARG A 245 14.29 -2.97 12.29
CA ARG A 245 14.82 -2.16 13.39
C ARG A 245 13.97 -2.30 14.66
N GLU A 246 12.65 -2.21 14.55
CA GLU A 246 11.73 -2.40 15.68
C GLU A 246 11.89 -3.80 16.29
N LYS A 247 12.01 -4.82 15.44
CA LYS A 247 12.31 -6.19 15.87
C LYS A 247 13.65 -6.27 16.61
N GLY A 248 14.70 -5.64 16.06
CA GLY A 248 16.02 -5.60 16.69
C GLY A 248 15.97 -5.01 18.10
N ILE A 249 15.22 -3.93 18.29
CA ILE A 249 15.00 -3.30 19.61
C ILE A 249 14.27 -4.27 20.56
N ALA A 250 13.18 -4.90 20.10
CA ALA A 250 12.41 -5.84 20.92
C ALA A 250 13.24 -7.04 21.41
N ILE A 251 14.16 -7.55 20.59
CA ILE A 251 15.08 -8.63 20.97
C ILE A 251 16.04 -8.18 22.09
N VAL A 252 16.64 -6.98 21.95
CA VAL A 252 17.55 -6.43 22.97
C VAL A 252 16.83 -6.24 24.31
N ASP A 253 15.62 -5.69 24.29
CA ASP A 253 14.82 -5.47 25.49
C ASP A 253 14.46 -6.79 26.21
N ASN A 254 14.20 -7.85 25.46
CA ASN A 254 13.94 -9.18 26.05
C ASN A 254 15.20 -9.77 26.70
N ILE A 255 16.36 -9.66 26.07
CA ILE A 255 17.64 -10.12 26.64
C ILE A 255 17.96 -9.39 27.95
N LEU A 256 17.72 -8.07 28.00
CA LEU A 256 17.95 -7.26 29.21
C LEU A 256 17.01 -7.66 30.36
N LYS A 257 15.76 -8.04 30.04
CA LYS A 257 14.78 -8.53 31.03
C LYS A 257 15.10 -9.93 31.55
N GLU A 258 15.64 -10.82 30.72
CA GLU A 258 16.07 -12.16 31.14
C GLU A 258 17.39 -12.15 31.93
N SER A 259 18.17 -11.08 31.79
CA SER A 259 19.45 -10.88 32.49
C SER A 259 19.32 -10.10 33.81
N SER A 260 18.09 -9.75 34.22
CA SER A 260 17.74 -9.02 35.45
C SER A 260 16.98 -9.91 36.43
#